data_AF-A0A7K3EYX9-F1
#
_entry.id   AF-A0A7K3EYX9-F1
#
_cell.length_a   1.000
_cell.length_b   1.000
_cell.length_c   1.000
_cell.angle_alpha   90.00
_cell.angle_beta   90.00
_cell.angle_gamma   90.00
#
_symmetry.space_group_name_H-M   'P 1'
#
loop_
_entity.id
_entity.type
_entity.pdbx_description
1 polymer ?
#
loop_
_entity_poly.entity_id
_entity_poly.type
_entity_poly.pdbx_seq_one_letter_code
_entity_poly.pdbx_strand_id
1 'polypeptide(L)'
;MTTPNRPHEILRYTAFSADPAGGNPAGVVLDATGLSDDEQLAIAAELGYSETAFLTAPPAELARRDRAYTVRYFSPRAEVSFCGHATIAAAIAHAERHGPGDLLLATPAGTVPVTVTGTADGTLHATLTSVEPSVHKVAENDVDEALRALGWSRTDLDPGFPPRVGYAGARHLILAVRTRARLADLAYDFEHLKDFMTALDLTTVQLVWRESAAVFHVRDPFPVGGVVEDPATGAAAAAFGAYARELGLVPQESVLLLHQGTDMGRPGELRVELHAGDPRVRVSGTGTRIPQPPHEAGMPLNRKCNPAGTSPAASRRHISRNGDQVHEMRADFTVPPPVSGENLAGNE
;
A
#
# COMPACT_ATOMS: atom_id res chain seq x y z
N MET A 1 -28.19 8.34 -29.56
CA MET A 1 -28.85 7.78 -28.37
C MET A 1 -27.82 7.80 -27.26
N THR A 2 -27.91 8.76 -26.34
CA THR A 2 -27.03 8.85 -25.17
C THR A 2 -27.44 7.74 -24.20
N THR A 3 -26.60 6.74 -24.05
CA THR A 3 -26.73 5.72 -23.00
C THR A 3 -26.84 6.46 -21.65
N PRO A 4 -27.84 6.17 -20.80
CA PRO A 4 -27.91 6.79 -19.48
C PRO A 4 -26.62 6.49 -18.72
N ASN A 5 -26.03 7.53 -18.13
CA ASN A 5 -24.79 7.45 -17.37
C ASN A 5 -25.00 6.46 -16.22
N ARG A 6 -24.51 5.22 -16.35
CA ARG A 6 -24.52 4.29 -15.23
C ARG A 6 -23.51 4.84 -14.22
N PRO A 7 -23.88 4.96 -12.93
CA PRO A 7 -22.90 5.37 -11.92
C PRO A 7 -21.74 4.38 -11.96
N HIS A 8 -20.51 4.91 -12.00
CA HIS A 8 -19.31 4.10 -11.89
C HIS A 8 -19.35 3.32 -10.58
N GLU A 9 -19.14 2.00 -10.64
CA GLU A 9 -19.14 1.18 -9.44
C GLU A 9 -17.80 1.35 -8.72
N ILE A 10 -17.85 1.95 -7.53
CA ILE A 10 -16.71 2.13 -6.67
C ILE A 10 -16.64 0.95 -5.70
N LEU A 11 -15.64 0.11 -5.90
CA LEU A 11 -15.37 -1.04 -5.06
C LEU A 11 -14.32 -0.71 -4.00
N ARG A 12 -14.38 -1.43 -2.89
CA ARG A 12 -13.43 -1.34 -1.78
C ARG A 12 -12.93 -2.73 -1.50
N TYR A 13 -11.62 -2.92 -1.52
CA TYR A 13 -10.97 -4.19 -1.25
C TYR A 13 -9.83 -3.96 -0.27
N THR A 14 -9.46 -4.99 0.45
CA THR A 14 -8.13 -5.10 1.04
C THR A 14 -7.31 -6.09 0.25
N ALA A 15 -6.05 -5.76 0.00
CA ALA A 15 -5.08 -6.67 -0.61
C ALA A 15 -4.19 -7.29 0.46
N PHE A 16 -3.64 -8.46 0.14
CA PHE A 16 -2.78 -9.27 1.01
C PHE A 16 -3.47 -9.82 2.25
N SER A 17 -4.81 -9.87 2.28
CA SER A 17 -5.55 -10.49 3.39
C SER A 17 -6.89 -11.06 2.93
N ALA A 18 -7.29 -12.16 3.58
CA ALA A 18 -8.60 -12.78 3.42
C ALA A 18 -9.65 -12.18 4.39
N ASP A 19 -9.22 -11.31 5.31
CA ASP A 19 -10.07 -10.61 6.26
C ASP A 19 -10.17 -9.13 5.84
N PRO A 20 -11.38 -8.57 5.63
CA PRO A 20 -11.58 -7.14 5.36
C PRO A 20 -10.90 -6.18 6.36
N ALA A 21 -10.70 -6.62 7.61
CA ALA A 21 -10.01 -5.84 8.64
C ALA A 21 -8.47 -5.90 8.52
N GLY A 22 -7.94 -6.91 7.83
CA GLY A 22 -6.50 -7.08 7.57
C GLY A 22 -6.02 -6.37 6.31
N GLY A 23 -4.74 -6.54 5.98
CA GLY A 23 -4.14 -6.13 4.72
C GLY A 23 -4.17 -4.62 4.44
N ASN A 24 -3.89 -4.27 3.18
CA ASN A 24 -3.80 -2.89 2.71
C ASN A 24 -5.05 -2.51 1.88
N PRO A 25 -5.90 -1.59 2.37
CA PRO A 25 -7.13 -1.21 1.70
C PRO A 25 -6.86 -0.39 0.43
N ALA A 26 -7.63 -0.68 -0.62
CA ALA A 26 -7.62 0.06 -1.87
C ALA A 26 -9.03 0.26 -2.43
N GLY A 27 -9.21 1.38 -3.12
CA GLY A 27 -10.34 1.60 -4.00
C GLY A 27 -10.13 0.93 -5.35
N VAL A 28 -11.20 0.44 -5.98
CA VAL A 28 -11.14 -0.11 -7.34
C VAL A 28 -12.36 0.37 -8.15
N VAL A 29 -12.10 0.91 -9.33
CA VAL A 29 -13.11 1.21 -10.35
C VAL A 29 -12.75 0.43 -11.61
N LEU A 30 -13.47 -0.68 -11.86
CA LEU A 30 -13.16 -1.60 -12.96
C LEU A 30 -13.53 -1.06 -14.35
N ASP A 31 -14.41 -0.06 -14.41
CA ASP A 31 -14.73 0.69 -15.62
C ASP A 31 -14.81 2.18 -15.30
N ALA A 32 -13.68 2.87 -15.48
CA ALA A 32 -13.51 4.31 -15.31
C ALA A 32 -13.70 5.07 -16.64
N THR A 33 -14.27 4.44 -17.68
CA THR A 33 -14.43 5.06 -19.00
C THR A 33 -15.30 6.31 -18.90
N GLY A 34 -14.73 7.47 -19.23
CA GLY A 34 -15.45 8.74 -19.19
C GLY A 34 -15.22 9.56 -17.93
N LEU A 35 -14.50 9.04 -16.92
CA LEU A 35 -14.03 9.83 -15.79
C LEU A 35 -12.80 10.67 -16.18
N SER A 36 -12.88 11.98 -15.94
CA SER A 36 -11.73 12.89 -16.02
C SER A 36 -10.74 12.68 -14.88
N ASP A 37 -9.53 13.21 -15.03
CA ASP A 37 -8.48 13.14 -14.00
C ASP A 37 -8.93 13.77 -12.68
N ASP A 38 -9.62 14.91 -12.73
CA ASP A 38 -10.16 15.58 -11.55
C ASP A 38 -11.23 14.73 -10.83
N GLU A 39 -12.07 14.01 -11.59
CA GLU A 39 -13.07 13.10 -11.02
C GLU A 39 -12.44 11.86 -10.39
N GLN A 40 -11.42 11.27 -11.02
CA GLN A 40 -10.67 10.13 -10.46
C GLN A 40 -9.96 10.54 -9.16
N LEU A 41 -9.32 11.71 -9.15
CA LEU A 41 -8.68 12.27 -7.95
C LEU A 41 -9.72 12.55 -6.85
N ALA A 42 -10.87 13.12 -7.18
CA ALA A 42 -11.93 13.38 -6.20
C ALA A 42 -12.47 12.08 -5.57
N ILE A 43 -12.65 11.03 -6.37
CA ILE A 43 -13.07 9.70 -5.86
C ILE A 43 -12.00 9.12 -4.92
N ALA A 44 -10.72 9.18 -5.30
CA ALA A 44 -9.64 8.69 -4.44
C ALA A 44 -9.56 9.47 -3.11
N ALA A 45 -9.75 10.79 -3.17
CA ALA A 45 -9.79 11.65 -2.00
C ALA A 45 -10.99 11.35 -1.07
N GLU A 46 -12.16 11.07 -1.65
CA GLU A 46 -13.36 10.69 -0.89
C GLU A 46 -13.20 9.33 -0.19
N LEU A 47 -12.57 8.35 -0.86
CA LEU A 47 -12.32 7.03 -0.27
C LEU A 47 -11.29 7.10 0.86
N GLY A 48 -10.30 7.97 0.74
CA GLY A 48 -9.28 8.19 1.78
C GLY A 48 -8.33 7.01 2.00
N TYR A 49 -8.36 5.99 1.14
CA TYR A 49 -7.35 4.93 1.12
C TYR A 49 -6.03 5.44 0.53
N SER A 50 -4.94 4.70 0.77
CA SER A 50 -3.61 5.01 0.23
C SER A 50 -3.67 5.18 -1.28
N GLU A 51 -4.26 4.22 -2.01
CA GLU A 51 -4.51 4.35 -3.44
C GLU A 51 -5.86 3.78 -3.91
N THR A 52 -6.35 4.32 -5.03
CA THR A 52 -7.49 3.82 -5.80
C THR A 52 -7.06 3.51 -7.24
N ALA A 53 -7.38 2.31 -7.73
CA ALA A 53 -7.11 1.88 -9.09
C ALA A 53 -8.31 2.13 -10.03
N PHE A 54 -8.05 2.76 -11.18
CA PHE A 54 -9.06 3.07 -12.19
C PHE A 54 -8.69 2.37 -13.50
N LEU A 55 -9.57 1.47 -13.96
CA LEU A 55 -9.34 0.69 -15.18
C LEU A 55 -10.13 1.28 -16.35
N THR A 56 -9.47 1.38 -17.49
CA THR A 56 -10.10 1.73 -18.78
C THR A 56 -9.66 0.75 -19.87
N ALA A 57 -10.20 0.93 -21.07
CA ALA A 57 -9.73 0.21 -22.24
C ALA A 57 -8.20 0.31 -22.38
N PRO A 58 -7.53 -0.77 -22.85
CA PRO A 58 -6.10 -0.77 -23.07
C PRO A 58 -5.74 0.22 -24.20
N PRO A 59 -4.47 0.63 -24.28
CA PRO A 59 -4.01 1.42 -25.41
C PRO A 59 -4.10 0.62 -26.72
N ALA A 60 -4.14 1.32 -27.85
CA ALA A 60 -4.50 0.73 -29.16
C ALA A 60 -3.61 -0.46 -29.56
N GLU A 61 -2.33 -0.42 -29.19
CA GLU A 61 -1.34 -1.47 -29.43
C GLU A 61 -1.63 -2.77 -28.66
N LEU A 62 -2.37 -2.69 -27.54
CA LEU A 62 -2.79 -3.84 -26.75
C LEU A 62 -4.27 -4.20 -26.95
N ALA A 63 -5.02 -3.44 -27.76
CA ALA A 63 -6.47 -3.61 -27.93
C ALA A 63 -6.92 -4.98 -28.48
N ARG A 64 -6.03 -5.72 -29.15
CA ARG A 64 -6.30 -7.07 -29.65
C ARG A 64 -6.01 -8.17 -28.62
N ARG A 65 -5.37 -7.82 -27.52
CA ARG A 65 -5.03 -8.77 -26.45
C ARG A 65 -6.23 -8.88 -25.52
N ASP A 66 -6.66 -10.12 -25.30
CA ASP A 66 -7.72 -10.39 -24.34
C ASP A 66 -7.26 -10.03 -22.92
N ARG A 67 -8.20 -9.52 -22.12
CA ARG A 67 -8.00 -9.10 -20.72
C ARG A 67 -6.81 -8.14 -20.52
N ALA A 68 -6.57 -7.26 -21.49
CA ALA A 68 -5.65 -6.13 -21.35
C ALA A 68 -6.41 -4.85 -20.96
N TYR A 69 -5.84 -4.05 -20.05
CA TYR A 69 -6.46 -2.81 -19.56
C TYR A 69 -5.40 -1.73 -19.37
N THR A 70 -5.81 -0.46 -19.48
CA THR A 70 -5.03 0.64 -18.88
C THR A 70 -5.47 0.76 -17.43
N VAL A 71 -4.52 0.93 -16.52
CA VAL A 71 -4.81 1.22 -15.12
C VAL A 71 -4.03 2.44 -14.66
N ARG A 72 -4.72 3.33 -13.96
CA ARG A 72 -4.16 4.51 -13.29
C ARG A 72 -4.40 4.40 -11.80
N TYR A 73 -3.52 5.00 -11.00
CA TYR A 73 -3.57 4.92 -9.55
C TYR A 73 -3.55 6.32 -8.98
N PHE A 74 -4.51 6.64 -8.12
CA PHE A 74 -4.56 7.92 -7.43
C PHE A 74 -4.50 7.70 -5.94
N SER A 75 -3.57 8.41 -5.30
CA SER A 75 -3.66 8.71 -3.88
C SER A 75 -4.73 9.80 -3.64
N PRO A 76 -5.08 10.10 -2.39
CA PRO A 76 -5.98 11.21 -2.08
C PRO A 76 -5.51 12.59 -2.56
N ARG A 77 -4.24 12.73 -2.98
CA ARG A 77 -3.63 14.02 -3.32
C ARG A 77 -3.13 14.13 -4.76
N ALA A 78 -2.74 13.02 -5.39
CA ALA A 78 -2.15 13.01 -6.71
C ALA A 78 -2.16 11.61 -7.35
N GLU A 79 -2.00 11.56 -8.66
CA GLU A 79 -1.70 10.32 -9.39
C GLU A 79 -0.31 9.79 -9.01
N VAL A 80 -0.19 8.47 -8.91
CA VAL A 80 1.08 7.75 -8.75
C VAL A 80 1.29 6.80 -9.94
N SER A 81 2.54 6.60 -10.34
CA SER A 81 2.86 5.85 -11.57
C SER A 81 2.55 4.35 -11.46
N PHE A 82 2.55 3.80 -10.25
CA PHE A 82 2.26 2.40 -9.97
C PHE A 82 1.94 2.19 -8.48
N CYS A 83 1.00 1.28 -8.17
CA CYS A 83 0.77 0.79 -6.81
C CYS A 83 0.49 -0.72 -6.81
N GLY A 84 1.31 -1.48 -6.06
CA GLY A 84 1.23 -2.94 -6.02
C GLY A 84 -0.04 -3.48 -5.37
N HIS A 85 -0.44 -2.96 -4.19
CA HIS A 85 -1.59 -3.48 -3.47
C HIS A 85 -2.92 -3.14 -4.20
N ALA A 86 -3.03 -1.94 -4.78
CA ALA A 86 -4.18 -1.55 -5.60
C ALA A 86 -4.25 -2.38 -6.90
N THR A 87 -3.11 -2.80 -7.45
CA THR A 87 -3.05 -3.75 -8.56
C THR A 87 -3.59 -5.12 -8.20
N ILE A 88 -3.17 -5.66 -7.04
CA ILE A 88 -3.69 -6.93 -6.51
C ILE A 88 -5.20 -6.85 -6.28
N ALA A 89 -5.66 -5.79 -5.62
CA ALA A 89 -7.08 -5.54 -5.38
C ALA A 89 -7.88 -5.49 -6.69
N ALA A 90 -7.41 -4.73 -7.68
CA ALA A 90 -8.08 -4.62 -8.98
C ALA A 90 -8.10 -5.95 -9.75
N ALA A 91 -7.01 -6.72 -9.72
CA ALA A 91 -6.93 -8.02 -10.37
C ALA A 91 -7.88 -9.04 -9.74
N ILE A 92 -8.00 -9.05 -8.41
CA ILE A 92 -8.95 -9.91 -7.68
C ILE A 92 -10.39 -9.49 -8.00
N ALA A 93 -10.71 -8.20 -7.89
CA ALA A 93 -12.04 -7.69 -8.22
C ALA A 93 -12.45 -7.99 -9.68
N HIS A 94 -11.49 -7.93 -10.61
CA HIS A 94 -11.69 -8.33 -12.00
C HIS A 94 -11.97 -9.84 -12.11
N ALA A 95 -11.16 -10.68 -11.46
CA ALA A 95 -11.30 -12.12 -11.51
C ALA A 95 -12.59 -12.63 -10.86
N GLU A 96 -13.11 -11.96 -9.82
CA GLU A 96 -14.42 -12.27 -9.25
C GLU A 96 -15.58 -12.10 -10.26
N ARG A 97 -15.45 -11.18 -11.23
CA ARG A 97 -16.47 -10.95 -12.27
C ARG A 97 -16.26 -11.77 -13.53
N HIS A 98 -15.00 -11.96 -13.91
CA HIS A 98 -14.62 -12.46 -15.23
C HIS A 98 -13.91 -13.82 -15.18
N GLY A 99 -13.71 -14.38 -13.99
CA GLY A 99 -12.93 -15.58 -13.74
C GLY A 99 -11.43 -15.30 -13.60
N PRO A 100 -10.68 -16.23 -12.96
CA PRO A 100 -9.22 -16.15 -12.85
C PRO A 100 -8.53 -16.27 -14.21
N GLY A 101 -7.27 -15.83 -14.28
CA GLY A 101 -6.42 -15.91 -15.47
C GLY A 101 -5.44 -14.75 -15.58
N ASP A 102 -4.71 -14.69 -16.69
CA ASP A 102 -3.71 -13.65 -16.94
C ASP A 102 -4.31 -12.31 -17.38
N LEU A 103 -3.82 -11.25 -16.77
CA LEU A 103 -4.11 -9.84 -17.06
C LEU A 103 -2.83 -9.15 -17.52
N LEU A 104 -2.97 -8.22 -18.45
CA LEU A 104 -1.90 -7.29 -18.80
C LEU A 104 -2.36 -5.86 -18.54
N LEU A 105 -1.72 -5.21 -17.57
CA LEU A 105 -2.08 -3.86 -17.15
C LEU A 105 -1.06 -2.87 -17.71
N ALA A 106 -1.50 -1.94 -18.55
CA ALA A 106 -0.69 -0.81 -18.98
C ALA A 106 -0.77 0.30 -17.92
N THR A 107 0.38 0.68 -17.38
CA THR A 107 0.52 1.73 -16.36
C THR A 107 1.46 2.83 -16.86
N PRO A 108 1.50 4.02 -16.24
CA PRO A 108 2.53 5.01 -16.52
C PRO A 108 3.96 4.50 -16.32
N ALA A 109 4.17 3.49 -15.46
CA ALA A 109 5.47 2.84 -15.24
C ALA A 109 5.79 1.71 -16.24
N GLY A 110 4.92 1.46 -17.23
CA GLY A 110 5.05 0.38 -18.19
C GLY A 110 4.00 -0.73 -17.99
N THR A 111 4.18 -1.85 -18.70
CA THR A 111 3.23 -2.96 -18.64
C THR A 111 3.53 -3.90 -17.47
N VAL A 112 2.49 -4.26 -16.71
CA VAL A 112 2.56 -5.13 -15.55
C VAL A 112 1.73 -6.38 -15.83
N PRO A 113 2.38 -7.54 -16.03
CA PRO A 113 1.67 -8.82 -16.11
C PRO A 113 1.22 -9.24 -14.72
N VAL A 114 -0.06 -9.62 -14.60
CA VAL A 114 -0.65 -10.14 -13.36
C VAL A 114 -1.33 -11.46 -13.67
N THR A 115 -1.00 -12.51 -12.93
CA THR A 115 -1.69 -13.80 -13.03
C THR A 115 -2.61 -13.94 -11.82
N VAL A 116 -3.88 -14.23 -12.06
CA VAL A 116 -4.82 -14.58 -10.97
C VAL A 116 -5.13 -16.06 -11.03
N THR A 117 -4.93 -16.77 -9.93
CA THR A 117 -5.29 -18.18 -9.77
C THR A 117 -6.37 -18.33 -8.69
N GLY A 118 -7.13 -19.43 -8.75
CA GLY A 118 -8.10 -19.79 -7.73
C GLY A 118 -7.73 -21.12 -7.08
N THR A 119 -7.89 -21.22 -5.77
CA THR A 119 -7.77 -22.47 -5.01
C THR A 119 -9.10 -23.25 -5.02
N ALA A 120 -9.07 -24.51 -4.55
CA ALA A 120 -10.25 -25.38 -4.56
C ALA A 120 -11.42 -24.88 -3.69
N ASP A 121 -11.13 -24.05 -2.68
CA ASP A 121 -12.11 -23.38 -1.81
C ASP A 121 -12.63 -22.04 -2.39
N GLY A 122 -12.16 -21.65 -3.57
CA GLY A 122 -12.56 -20.42 -4.25
C GLY A 122 -11.74 -19.18 -3.89
N THR A 123 -10.73 -19.28 -3.03
CA THR A 123 -9.84 -18.16 -2.71
C THR A 123 -9.02 -17.76 -3.93
N LEU A 124 -9.04 -16.46 -4.27
CA LEU A 124 -8.26 -15.92 -5.38
C LEU A 124 -6.90 -15.42 -4.88
N HIS A 125 -5.86 -15.70 -5.66
CA HIS A 125 -4.51 -15.17 -5.47
C HIS A 125 -4.09 -14.45 -6.73
N ALA A 126 -3.72 -13.17 -6.59
CA ALA A 126 -3.11 -12.42 -7.68
C ALA A 126 -1.59 -12.37 -7.47
N THR A 127 -0.85 -12.54 -8.55
CA THR A 127 0.62 -12.53 -8.57
C THR A 127 1.10 -11.43 -9.52
N LEU A 128 1.82 -10.47 -8.97
CA LEU A 128 2.54 -9.45 -9.74
C LEU A 128 3.99 -9.90 -9.97
N THR A 129 4.52 -9.65 -11.17
CA THR A 129 5.96 -9.81 -11.43
C THR A 129 6.63 -8.44 -11.36
N SER A 130 7.66 -8.31 -10.53
CA SER A 130 8.41 -7.06 -10.40
C SER A 130 9.11 -6.69 -11.71
N VAL A 131 9.46 -5.40 -11.85
CA VAL A 131 10.58 -4.99 -12.71
C VAL A 131 11.85 -5.71 -12.28
N GLU A 132 12.89 -5.70 -13.12
CA GLU A 132 14.18 -6.24 -12.71
C GLU A 132 14.68 -5.48 -11.46
N PRO A 133 14.84 -6.16 -10.32
CA PRO A 133 15.21 -5.51 -9.07
C PRO A 133 16.72 -5.26 -9.01
N SER A 134 17.12 -4.35 -8.14
CA SER A 134 18.54 -4.12 -7.84
C SER A 134 18.77 -3.94 -6.35
N VAL A 135 19.97 -4.29 -5.88
CA VAL A 135 20.37 -4.16 -4.49
C VAL A 135 21.69 -3.40 -4.43
N HIS A 136 21.75 -2.38 -3.59
CA HIS A 136 22.89 -1.49 -3.48
C HIS A 136 23.38 -1.36 -2.04
N LYS A 137 24.70 -1.19 -1.87
CA LYS A 137 25.26 -0.80 -0.58
C LYS A 137 24.75 0.58 -0.20
N VAL A 138 24.42 0.76 1.07
CA VAL A 138 24.10 2.05 1.69
C VAL A 138 25.35 2.57 2.41
N ALA A 139 25.55 3.89 2.46
CA ALA A 139 26.67 4.45 3.19
C ALA A 139 26.45 4.26 4.70
N GLU A 140 27.52 4.00 5.45
CA GLU A 140 27.42 3.77 6.89
C GLU A 140 26.82 4.96 7.64
N ASN A 141 27.11 6.19 7.19
CA ASN A 141 26.51 7.40 7.75
C ASN A 141 24.99 7.46 7.54
N ASP A 142 24.49 6.98 6.40
CA ASP A 142 23.05 6.94 6.11
C ASP A 142 22.35 5.88 6.98
N VAL A 143 23.03 4.76 7.25
CA VAL A 143 22.54 3.76 8.22
C VAL A 143 22.45 4.38 9.61
N ASP A 144 23.51 5.07 10.05
CA ASP A 144 23.53 5.72 11.36
C ASP A 144 22.49 6.83 11.49
N GLU A 145 22.19 7.54 10.39
CA GLU A 145 21.12 8.54 10.33
C GLU A 145 19.74 7.90 10.45
N ALA A 146 19.46 6.86 9.66
CA ALA A 146 18.20 6.12 9.72
C ALA A 146 17.95 5.56 11.13
N LEU A 147 18.98 4.96 11.74
CA LEU A 147 18.89 4.43 13.10
C LEU A 147 18.59 5.53 14.11
N ARG A 148 19.19 6.72 13.97
CA ARG A 148 18.91 7.86 14.86
C ARG A 148 17.45 8.31 14.75
N ALA A 149 16.93 8.43 13.53
CA ALA A 149 15.53 8.78 13.29
C ALA A 149 14.55 7.72 13.86
N LEU A 150 14.94 6.43 13.79
CA LEU A 150 14.21 5.30 14.38
C LEU A 150 14.35 5.20 15.92
N GLY A 151 15.25 5.96 16.54
CA GLY A 151 15.59 5.81 17.95
C GLY A 151 16.32 4.50 18.28
N TRP A 152 17.00 3.91 17.30
CA TRP A 152 17.68 2.62 17.38
C TRP A 152 19.20 2.77 17.35
N SER A 153 19.90 1.66 17.59
CA SER A 153 21.35 1.54 17.53
C SER A 153 21.77 0.41 16.59
N ARG A 154 23.05 0.39 16.20
CA ARG A 154 23.61 -0.74 15.44
C ARG A 154 23.52 -2.07 16.18
N THR A 155 23.41 -2.06 17.50
CA THR A 155 23.25 -3.28 18.29
C THR A 155 21.86 -3.88 18.19
N ASP A 156 20.86 -3.12 17.73
CA ASP A 156 19.51 -3.63 17.45
C ASP A 156 19.45 -4.44 16.14
N LEU A 157 20.39 -4.19 15.22
CA LEU A 157 20.43 -4.83 13.91
C LEU A 157 21.01 -6.25 13.95
N ASP A 158 20.46 -7.13 13.12
CA ASP A 158 20.99 -8.47 12.89
C ASP A 158 22.22 -8.41 11.96
N PRO A 159 23.42 -8.83 12.42
CA PRO A 159 24.64 -8.78 11.63
C PRO A 159 24.64 -9.79 10.47
N GLY A 160 23.77 -10.79 10.48
CA GLY A 160 23.57 -11.71 9.36
C GLY A 160 22.86 -11.08 8.16
N PHE A 161 22.32 -9.87 8.33
CA PHE A 161 21.51 -9.16 7.34
C PHE A 161 22.05 -7.73 7.19
N PRO A 162 23.09 -7.51 6.36
CA PRO A 162 23.71 -6.20 6.24
C PRO A 162 22.76 -5.18 5.60
N PRO A 163 22.71 -3.93 6.07
CA PRO A 163 21.91 -2.87 5.46
C PRO A 163 22.16 -2.71 3.96
N ARG A 164 21.07 -2.54 3.20
CA ARG A 164 21.08 -2.33 1.75
C ARG A 164 19.91 -1.43 1.35
N VAL A 165 20.06 -0.75 0.23
CA VAL A 165 18.91 -0.19 -0.51
C VAL A 165 18.50 -1.20 -1.56
N GLY A 166 17.29 -1.72 -1.45
CA GLY A 166 16.65 -2.56 -2.48
C GLY A 166 15.76 -1.71 -3.39
N TYR A 167 15.69 -2.09 -4.66
CA TYR A 167 14.77 -1.50 -5.64
C TYR A 167 13.97 -2.59 -6.34
N ALA A 168 12.66 -2.39 -6.45
CA ALA A 168 11.76 -3.21 -7.27
C ALA A 168 10.56 -2.36 -7.74
N GLY A 169 10.85 -1.24 -8.39
CA GLY A 169 9.87 -0.21 -8.79
C GLY A 169 9.80 0.97 -7.83
N ALA A 170 10.21 0.77 -6.58
CA ALA A 170 10.40 1.78 -5.54
C ALA A 170 11.67 1.44 -4.74
N ARG A 171 12.27 2.45 -4.09
CA ARG A 171 13.53 2.31 -3.33
C ARG A 171 13.20 2.11 -1.85
N HIS A 172 13.79 1.08 -1.24
CA HIS A 172 13.53 0.69 0.14
C HIS A 172 14.86 0.51 0.89
N LEU A 173 15.06 1.21 2.00
CA LEU A 173 16.18 0.94 2.89
C LEU A 173 15.84 -0.28 3.76
N ILE A 174 16.55 -1.38 3.58
CA ILE A 174 16.30 -2.64 4.27
C ILE A 174 17.18 -2.70 5.53
N LEU A 175 16.54 -2.79 6.70
CA LEU A 175 17.19 -2.92 8.01
C LEU A 175 16.60 -4.14 8.74
N ALA A 176 17.42 -5.15 8.97
CA ALA A 176 16.99 -6.32 9.73
C ALA A 176 17.36 -6.19 11.20
N VAL A 177 16.43 -6.55 12.09
CA VAL A 177 16.60 -6.49 13.54
C VAL A 177 16.77 -7.88 14.16
N ARG A 178 17.44 -7.94 15.32
CA ARG A 178 17.74 -9.21 16.00
C ARG A 178 16.52 -9.92 16.58
N THR A 179 15.50 -9.17 16.99
CA THR A 179 14.39 -9.72 17.77
C THR A 179 13.03 -9.24 17.27
N ARG A 180 12.02 -10.10 17.38
CA ARG A 180 10.62 -9.74 17.11
C ARG A 180 10.13 -8.58 17.97
N ALA A 181 10.61 -8.51 19.23
CA ALA A 181 10.26 -7.43 20.16
C ALA A 181 10.79 -6.08 19.68
N ARG A 182 12.02 -6.02 19.16
CA ARG A 182 12.57 -4.78 18.57
C ARG A 182 11.78 -4.32 17.36
N LEU A 183 11.35 -5.24 16.50
CA LEU A 183 10.48 -4.93 15.36
C LEU A 183 9.11 -4.41 15.82
N ALA A 184 8.54 -5.00 16.87
CA ALA A 184 7.22 -4.62 17.42
C ALA A 184 7.21 -3.20 18.01
N ASP A 185 8.30 -2.84 18.69
CA ASP A 185 8.46 -1.56 19.38
C ASP A 185 8.98 -0.49 18.40
N LEU A 186 8.12 -0.07 17.47
CA LEU A 186 8.40 1.00 16.51
C LEU A 186 7.78 2.30 17.00
N ALA A 187 8.63 3.23 17.39
CA ALA A 187 8.28 4.61 17.65
C ALA A 187 9.46 5.45 17.17
N TYR A 188 9.23 6.27 16.14
CA TYR A 188 10.29 7.02 15.47
C TYR A 188 9.92 8.51 15.33
N ASP A 189 10.93 9.35 15.15
CA ASP A 189 10.72 10.78 14.86
C ASP A 189 10.19 10.93 13.44
N PHE A 190 8.89 11.26 13.32
CA PHE A 190 8.17 11.23 12.06
C PHE A 190 8.76 12.18 11.01
N GLU A 191 8.98 13.45 11.37
CA GLU A 191 9.51 14.44 10.43
C GLU A 191 11.00 14.19 10.15
N HIS A 192 11.78 13.75 11.14
CA HIS A 192 13.18 13.42 10.92
C HIS A 192 13.34 12.24 9.94
N LEU A 193 12.58 11.15 10.12
CA LEU A 193 12.64 10.01 9.21
C LEU A 193 12.14 10.39 7.81
N LYS A 194 11.11 11.23 7.71
CA LYS A 194 10.59 11.76 6.44
C LYS A 194 11.62 12.58 5.68
N ASP A 195 12.31 13.49 6.37
CA ASP A 195 13.35 14.33 5.76
C ASP A 195 14.51 13.47 5.27
N PHE A 196 14.95 12.49 6.07
CA PHE A 196 15.96 11.52 5.69
C PHE A 196 15.55 10.72 4.44
N MET A 197 14.34 10.16 4.43
CA MET A 197 13.82 9.38 3.30
C MET A 197 13.68 10.23 2.04
N THR A 198 13.22 11.47 2.17
CA THR A 198 13.11 12.42 1.05
C THR A 198 14.49 12.73 0.46
N ALA A 199 15.50 12.95 1.32
CA ALA A 199 16.86 13.25 0.88
C ALA A 199 17.53 12.09 0.12
N LEU A 200 17.19 10.84 0.45
CA LEU A 200 17.74 9.63 -0.19
C LEU A 200 16.84 9.01 -1.28
N ASP A 201 15.73 9.67 -1.59
CA ASP A 201 14.70 9.17 -2.52
C ASP A 201 14.26 7.75 -2.14
N LEU A 202 13.85 7.57 -0.87
CA LEU A 202 13.34 6.32 -0.32
C LEU A 202 11.83 6.36 -0.23
N THR A 203 11.18 5.29 -0.70
CA THR A 203 9.75 5.08 -0.52
C THR A 203 9.46 4.55 0.87
N THR A 204 10.14 3.50 1.34
CA THR A 204 10.00 3.01 2.74
C THR A 204 11.36 2.73 3.38
N VAL A 205 11.39 2.66 4.70
CA VAL A 205 12.44 1.96 5.43
C VAL A 205 11.87 0.60 5.83
N GLN A 206 12.27 -0.46 5.12
CA GLN A 206 11.76 -1.80 5.36
C GLN A 206 12.51 -2.47 6.52
N LEU A 207 11.77 -2.65 7.62
CA LEU A 207 12.25 -3.27 8.85
C LEU A 207 11.92 -4.76 8.82
N VAL A 208 12.88 -5.62 9.12
CA VAL A 208 12.74 -7.07 8.95
C VAL A 208 13.16 -7.84 10.19
N TRP A 209 12.40 -8.85 10.59
CA TRP A 209 12.85 -9.89 11.51
C TRP A 209 12.62 -11.26 10.89
N ARG A 210 13.62 -12.15 10.98
CA ARG A 210 13.52 -13.52 10.48
C ARG A 210 12.93 -14.43 11.56
N GLU A 211 11.77 -15.01 11.29
CA GLU A 211 11.17 -16.05 12.15
C GLU A 211 11.78 -17.42 11.86
N SER A 212 11.93 -17.77 10.58
CA SER A 212 12.46 -19.06 10.15
C SER A 212 13.22 -18.93 8.83
N ALA A 213 13.66 -20.05 8.25
CA ALA A 213 14.43 -20.05 7.01
C ALA A 213 13.75 -19.27 5.86
N ALA A 214 12.41 -19.31 5.79
CA ALA A 214 11.64 -18.71 4.72
C ALA A 214 10.50 -17.79 5.21
N VAL A 215 10.36 -17.58 6.52
CA VAL A 215 9.28 -16.74 7.10
C VAL A 215 9.88 -15.52 7.78
N PHE A 216 9.35 -14.35 7.46
CA PHE A 216 9.80 -13.05 7.92
C PHE A 216 8.62 -12.21 8.40
N HIS A 217 8.84 -11.42 9.44
CA HIS A 217 7.93 -10.35 9.84
C HIS A 217 8.55 -9.04 9.38
N VAL A 218 7.75 -8.18 8.77
CA VAL A 218 8.21 -6.92 8.21
C VAL A 218 7.32 -5.76 8.62
N ARG A 219 7.89 -4.57 8.65
CA ARG A 219 7.20 -3.29 8.83
C ARG A 219 7.79 -2.27 7.89
N ASP A 220 6.97 -1.36 7.37
CA ASP A 220 7.39 -0.36 6.41
C ASP A 220 7.00 1.05 6.87
N PRO A 221 7.82 1.69 7.74
CA PRO A 221 7.79 3.13 7.93
C PRO A 221 7.63 3.89 6.61
N PHE A 222 6.58 4.70 6.53
CA PHE A 222 6.18 5.40 5.30
C PHE A 222 5.80 6.88 5.49
N PRO A 223 6.58 7.68 6.25
CA PRO A 223 6.21 9.05 6.57
C PRO A 223 6.20 9.99 5.33
N VAL A 224 6.92 9.65 4.26
CA VAL A 224 6.85 10.37 2.97
C VAL A 224 5.46 10.27 2.31
N GLY A 225 4.72 9.20 2.59
CA GLY A 225 3.31 9.03 2.22
C GLY A 225 2.33 9.75 3.16
N GLY A 226 2.81 10.38 4.23
CA GLY A 226 2.00 11.09 5.21
C GLY A 226 1.36 10.20 6.29
N VAL A 227 1.76 8.93 6.38
CA VAL A 227 1.30 7.96 7.40
C VAL A 227 2.49 7.32 8.11
N VAL A 228 2.27 6.76 9.29
CA VAL A 228 3.37 6.18 10.09
C VAL A 228 3.97 4.95 9.42
N GLU A 229 3.16 4.05 8.89
CA GLU A 229 3.65 2.88 8.17
C GLU A 229 2.57 2.34 7.24
N ASP A 230 3.00 1.64 6.19
CA ASP A 230 2.12 0.98 5.23
C ASP A 230 1.74 -0.43 5.72
N PRO A 231 0.45 -0.85 5.65
CA PRO A 231 0.01 -2.16 6.16
C PRO A 231 0.57 -3.37 5.41
N ALA A 232 0.76 -3.26 4.10
CA ALA A 232 1.34 -4.31 3.26
C ALA A 232 1.93 -3.74 1.96
N THR A 233 3.24 -3.88 1.78
CA THR A 233 3.97 -3.20 0.70
C THR A 233 4.56 -4.19 -0.31
N GLY A 234 3.88 -4.38 -1.44
CA GLY A 234 4.33 -5.34 -2.47
C GLY A 234 5.71 -5.02 -3.07
N ALA A 235 6.03 -3.74 -3.30
CA ALA A 235 7.32 -3.33 -3.85
C ALA A 235 8.48 -3.60 -2.87
N ALA A 236 8.27 -3.34 -1.57
CA ALA A 236 9.25 -3.64 -0.53
C ALA A 236 9.45 -5.16 -0.41
N ALA A 237 8.37 -5.96 -0.47
CA ALA A 237 8.47 -7.42 -0.48
C ALA A 237 9.26 -7.97 -1.68
N ALA A 238 9.06 -7.40 -2.87
CA ALA A 238 9.84 -7.74 -4.06
C ALA A 238 11.33 -7.38 -3.90
N ALA A 239 11.62 -6.16 -3.42
CA ALA A 239 12.98 -5.69 -3.15
C ALA A 239 13.68 -6.56 -2.10
N PHE A 240 12.96 -6.97 -1.05
CA PHE A 240 13.46 -7.89 -0.03
C PHE A 240 13.79 -9.27 -0.60
N GLY A 241 12.93 -9.82 -1.46
CA GLY A 241 13.20 -11.09 -2.14
C GLY A 241 14.50 -11.06 -2.94
N ALA A 242 14.73 -9.99 -3.69
CA ALA A 242 15.97 -9.78 -4.43
C ALA A 242 17.19 -9.65 -3.49
N TYR A 243 17.06 -8.84 -2.43
CA TYR A 243 18.06 -8.69 -1.37
C TYR A 243 18.45 -10.02 -0.72
N ALA A 244 17.47 -10.83 -0.33
CA ALA A 244 17.70 -12.10 0.33
C ALA A 244 18.42 -13.10 -0.59
N ARG A 245 18.05 -13.12 -1.89
CA ARG A 245 18.69 -13.96 -2.90
C ARG A 245 20.11 -13.52 -3.23
N GLU A 246 20.33 -12.24 -3.47
CA GLU A 246 21.63 -11.70 -3.89
C GLU A 246 22.70 -11.86 -2.81
N LEU A 247 22.30 -11.69 -1.55
CA LEU A 247 23.19 -11.88 -0.40
C LEU A 247 23.34 -13.36 0.03
N GLY A 248 22.68 -14.30 -0.67
CA GLY A 248 22.74 -15.72 -0.34
C GLY A 248 22.10 -16.09 1.01
N LEU A 249 21.16 -15.28 1.49
CA LEU A 249 20.42 -15.51 2.74
C LEU A 249 19.34 -16.60 2.59
N VAL A 250 18.94 -16.84 1.34
CA VAL A 250 18.03 -17.89 0.89
C VAL A 250 18.54 -18.50 -0.43
N PRO A 251 18.13 -19.74 -0.78
CA PRO A 251 18.45 -20.32 -2.08
C PRO A 251 17.97 -19.49 -3.29
N GLN A 252 18.56 -19.73 -4.47
CA GLN A 252 18.20 -19.01 -5.70
C GLN A 252 16.75 -19.27 -6.16
N GLU A 253 16.27 -20.50 -5.95
CA GLU A 253 14.86 -20.88 -6.08
C GLU A 253 14.27 -20.93 -4.67
N SER A 254 13.28 -20.10 -4.37
CA SER A 254 12.72 -20.00 -3.02
C SER A 254 11.34 -19.38 -3.02
N VAL A 255 10.59 -19.73 -1.97
CA VAL A 255 9.32 -19.10 -1.63
C VAL A 255 9.46 -18.55 -0.24
N LEU A 256 9.28 -17.24 -0.07
CA LEU A 256 9.33 -16.57 1.21
C LEU A 256 7.92 -16.10 1.60
N LEU A 257 7.64 -16.11 2.89
CA LEU A 257 6.42 -15.58 3.47
C LEU A 257 6.76 -14.36 4.30
N LEU A 258 6.18 -13.22 3.95
CA LEU A 258 6.34 -11.96 4.68
C LEU A 258 5.01 -11.61 5.35
N HIS A 259 5.01 -11.57 6.68
CA HIS A 259 3.90 -11.05 7.47
C HIS A 259 4.13 -9.57 7.73
N GLN A 260 3.18 -8.72 7.31
CA GLN A 260 3.23 -7.27 7.50
C GLN A 260 1.92 -6.78 8.14
N GLY A 261 1.97 -5.64 8.83
CA GLY A 261 0.78 -5.00 9.40
C GLY A 261 0.21 -5.68 10.65
N THR A 262 0.81 -6.79 11.12
CA THR A 262 0.41 -7.48 12.36
C THR A 262 0.41 -6.52 13.55
N ASP A 263 1.49 -5.75 13.74
CA ASP A 263 1.62 -4.79 14.84
C ASP A 263 0.70 -3.56 14.69
N MET A 264 0.16 -3.34 13.47
CA MET A 264 -0.84 -2.30 13.17
C MET A 264 -2.28 -2.77 13.44
N GLY A 265 -2.48 -4.04 13.77
CA GLY A 265 -3.81 -4.66 13.81
C GLY A 265 -4.44 -4.88 12.42
N ARG A 266 -3.64 -4.78 11.34
CA ARG A 266 -4.07 -5.03 9.96
C ARG A 266 -3.20 -6.12 9.32
N PRO A 267 -3.28 -7.37 9.81
CA PRO A 267 -2.39 -8.44 9.35
C PRO A 267 -2.56 -8.70 7.85
N GLY A 268 -1.44 -8.72 7.15
CA GLY A 268 -1.32 -9.07 5.74
C GLY A 268 -0.21 -10.10 5.52
N GLU A 269 -0.36 -10.88 4.45
CA GLU A 269 0.57 -11.91 4.04
C GLU A 269 0.98 -11.71 2.58
N LEU A 270 2.28 -11.55 2.36
CA LEU A 270 2.89 -11.43 1.03
C LEU A 270 3.74 -12.66 0.77
N ARG A 271 3.40 -13.42 -0.27
CA ARG A 271 4.18 -14.57 -0.73
C ARG A 271 5.14 -14.11 -1.82
N VAL A 272 6.44 -14.27 -1.58
CA VAL A 272 7.50 -13.84 -2.48
C VAL A 272 8.14 -15.05 -3.13
N GLU A 273 8.04 -15.16 -4.45
CA GLU A 273 8.54 -16.30 -5.21
C GLU A 273 9.76 -15.88 -6.05
N LEU A 274 10.85 -16.62 -5.86
CA LEU A 274 12.15 -16.45 -6.48
C LEU A 274 12.42 -17.66 -7.37
N HIS A 275 12.72 -17.41 -8.63
CA HIS A 275 13.04 -18.46 -9.59
C HIS A 275 14.52 -18.41 -9.99
N ALA A 276 15.17 -19.57 -10.05
CA ALA A 276 16.55 -19.66 -10.48
C ALA A 276 16.69 -19.18 -11.94
N GLY A 277 17.57 -18.21 -12.17
CA GLY A 277 17.83 -17.66 -13.50
C GLY A 277 16.86 -16.58 -13.98
N ASP A 278 15.82 -16.24 -13.22
CA ASP A 278 15.00 -15.05 -13.47
C ASP A 278 15.29 -14.00 -12.39
N PRO A 279 15.88 -12.85 -12.73
CA PRO A 279 16.18 -11.82 -11.74
C PRO A 279 14.91 -11.15 -11.19
N ARG A 280 13.76 -11.25 -11.87
CA ARG A 280 12.51 -10.67 -11.36
C ARG A 280 11.98 -11.46 -10.17
N VAL A 281 11.19 -10.79 -9.35
CA VAL A 281 10.57 -11.36 -8.15
C VAL A 281 9.06 -11.35 -8.33
N ARG A 282 8.40 -12.45 -7.98
CA ARG A 282 6.95 -12.54 -8.00
C ARG A 282 6.40 -12.30 -6.61
N VAL A 283 5.41 -11.43 -6.49
CA VAL A 283 4.73 -11.17 -5.22
C VAL A 283 3.27 -11.53 -5.38
N SER A 284 2.83 -12.47 -4.57
CA SER A 284 1.50 -13.05 -4.59
C SER A 284 0.76 -12.70 -3.31
N GLY A 285 -0.54 -12.42 -3.43
CA GLY A 285 -1.41 -12.12 -2.31
C GLY A 285 -2.85 -12.45 -2.63
N THR A 286 -3.63 -12.77 -1.59
CA THR A 286 -5.09 -12.78 -1.70
C THR A 286 -5.64 -11.36 -1.46
N GLY A 287 -6.95 -11.22 -1.46
CA GLY A 287 -7.64 -9.97 -1.24
C GLY A 287 -9.12 -10.22 -1.04
N THR A 288 -9.79 -9.30 -0.36
CA THR A 288 -11.19 -9.47 0.03
C THR A 288 -11.93 -8.15 -0.05
N ARG A 289 -13.17 -8.21 -0.51
CA ARG A 289 -14.04 -7.04 -0.60
C ARG A 289 -14.35 -6.50 0.81
N ILE A 290 -14.16 -5.20 0.99
CA ILE A 290 -14.56 -4.49 2.21
C ILE A 290 -16.05 -4.12 2.05
N PRO A 291 -16.94 -4.64 2.92
CA PRO A 291 -18.37 -4.31 2.84
C PRO A 291 -18.61 -2.81 3.07
N GLN A 292 -19.49 -2.20 2.27
CA GLN A 292 -20.00 -0.87 2.62
C GLN A 292 -21.05 -0.99 3.73
N PRO A 293 -21.10 -0.03 4.67
CA PRO A 293 -22.26 0.12 5.54
C PRO A 293 -23.51 0.38 4.66
N PRO A 294 -24.70 -0.11 5.05
CA PRO A 294 -25.92 -0.01 4.23
C PRO A 294 -26.35 1.41 3.82
N HIS A 295 -25.74 2.47 4.36
CA HIS A 295 -26.24 3.84 4.27
C HIS A 295 -25.61 4.72 3.18
N GLU A 296 -24.61 4.22 2.44
CA GLU A 296 -23.93 4.99 1.36
C GLU A 296 -24.25 4.50 -0.06
N ALA A 297 -24.97 3.38 -0.19
CA ALA A 297 -25.41 2.85 -1.48
C ALA A 297 -26.61 3.65 -2.04
N GLY A 298 -26.41 4.93 -2.40
CA GLY A 298 -27.48 5.65 -3.10
C GLY A 298 -27.50 7.17 -3.14
N MET A 299 -26.43 7.91 -2.81
CA MET A 299 -26.43 9.35 -3.13
C MET A 299 -25.91 9.62 -4.54
N PRO A 300 -26.73 10.17 -5.46
CA PRO A 300 -26.22 10.61 -6.75
C PRO A 300 -25.29 11.83 -6.55
N LEU A 301 -24.12 11.77 -7.19
CA LEU A 301 -23.17 12.88 -7.32
C LEU A 301 -23.81 14.01 -8.15
N ASN A 302 -24.62 14.85 -7.51
CA ASN A 302 -25.10 16.09 -8.10
C ASN A 302 -25.38 17.12 -6.99
N ARG A 303 -24.32 17.70 -6.44
CA ARG A 303 -24.40 19.04 -5.84
C ARG A 303 -23.47 19.97 -6.60
N LYS A 304 -24.04 20.59 -7.65
CA LYS A 304 -23.55 21.86 -8.16
C LYS A 304 -23.56 22.86 -7.00
N CYS A 305 -22.38 23.26 -6.52
CA CYS A 305 -22.25 24.44 -5.69
C CYS A 305 -22.68 25.66 -6.51
N ASN A 306 -23.82 26.24 -6.16
CA ASN A 306 -24.26 27.52 -6.70
C ASN A 306 -23.83 28.62 -5.71
N PRO A 307 -23.10 29.66 -6.13
CA PRO A 307 -22.65 30.71 -5.22
C PRO A 307 -23.67 31.85 -5.21
N ALA A 308 -24.53 31.93 -4.21
CA ALA A 308 -25.22 33.17 -3.83
C ALA A 308 -26.05 32.98 -2.57
N GLY A 309 -25.71 33.71 -1.51
CA GLY A 309 -26.47 33.75 -0.27
C GLY A 309 -25.96 34.86 0.63
N THR A 310 -26.37 36.08 0.30
CA THR A 310 -26.15 37.34 1.01
C THR A 310 -26.33 37.25 2.54
N SER A 311 -25.37 37.76 3.30
CA SER A 311 -25.52 38.09 4.72
C SER A 311 -25.58 39.62 4.90
N PRO A 312 -26.49 40.18 5.70
CA PRO A 312 -26.50 41.60 6.00
C PRO A 312 -25.57 41.95 7.18
N ALA A 313 -25.04 43.16 7.11
CA ALA A 313 -23.99 43.72 7.95
C ALA A 313 -24.35 43.85 9.45
N ALA A 314 -23.33 43.73 10.30
CA ALA A 314 -23.27 44.47 11.56
C ALA A 314 -21.82 44.77 12.01
N SER A 315 -21.53 46.08 12.04
CA SER A 315 -20.66 46.80 12.99
C SER A 315 -19.14 46.54 13.02
N ARG A 316 -18.41 47.59 12.64
CA ARG A 316 -16.97 47.83 12.81
C ARG A 316 -16.59 47.91 14.30
N ARG A 317 -15.49 47.27 14.69
CA ARG A 317 -14.50 47.83 15.63
C ARG A 317 -13.09 47.41 15.21
N HIS A 318 -12.24 48.41 15.01
CA HIS A 318 -10.78 48.28 14.89
C HIS A 318 -10.18 47.86 16.23
N ILE A 319 -9.42 46.76 16.26
CA ILE A 319 -8.24 46.61 17.13
C ILE A 319 -7.15 45.92 16.31
N SER A 320 -5.98 46.56 16.28
CA SER A 320 -4.72 46.07 15.72
C SER A 320 -3.92 45.36 16.81
N ARG A 321 -3.35 44.18 16.51
CA ARG A 321 -1.94 43.78 16.76
C ARG A 321 -1.74 42.25 16.73
N ASN A 322 -0.72 41.85 15.97
CA ASN A 322 0.23 40.74 16.10
C ASN A 322 -0.21 39.36 16.61
N GLY A 323 0.07 38.34 15.79
CA GLY A 323 0.38 36.98 16.24
C GLY A 323 -0.17 35.91 15.31
N ASP A 324 0.51 35.59 14.20
CA ASP A 324 0.17 34.41 13.40
C ASP A 324 0.70 33.16 14.11
N GLN A 325 -0.16 32.61 14.95
CA GLN A 325 -0.16 31.19 15.29
C GLN A 325 -0.79 30.43 14.11
N VAL A 326 -0.06 29.47 13.58
CA VAL A 326 -0.57 28.54 12.58
C VAL A 326 -1.53 27.59 13.28
N HIS A 327 -2.81 27.66 12.93
CA HIS A 327 -3.82 26.72 13.41
C HIS A 327 -3.63 25.37 12.69
N GLU A 328 -3.04 24.42 13.40
CA GLU A 328 -2.93 23.02 13.02
C GLU A 328 -4.30 22.34 13.22
N MET A 329 -4.90 21.85 12.14
CA MET A 329 -6.15 21.08 12.20
C MET A 329 -5.77 19.61 12.36
N ARG A 330 -5.72 19.15 13.62
CA ARG A 330 -5.53 17.74 13.98
C ARG A 330 -6.70 16.90 13.45
N ALA A 331 -6.39 15.87 12.66
CA ALA A 331 -7.31 14.76 12.46
C ALA A 331 -7.16 13.82 13.67
N ASP A 332 -8.09 13.91 14.62
CA ASP A 332 -8.16 12.99 15.76
C ASP A 332 -8.62 11.61 15.26
N PHE A 333 -7.67 10.69 15.07
CA PHE A 333 -7.96 9.27 15.01
C PHE A 333 -8.04 8.71 16.43
N THR A 334 -9.23 8.69 17.02
CA THR A 334 -9.50 7.94 18.25
C THR A 334 -9.48 6.44 17.97
N VAL A 335 -8.45 5.76 18.46
CA VAL A 335 -8.39 4.30 18.60
C VAL A 335 -9.21 3.91 19.84
N PRO A 336 -10.22 3.02 19.75
CA PRO A 336 -10.94 2.55 20.94
C PRO A 336 -10.03 1.62 21.78
N PRO A 337 -10.14 1.65 23.12
CA PRO A 337 -9.31 0.82 23.99
C PRO A 337 -9.65 -0.67 23.84
N PRO A 338 -8.69 -1.58 24.11
CA PRO A 338 -8.92 -3.01 24.04
C PRO A 338 -9.92 -3.46 25.11
N VAL A 339 -10.85 -4.32 24.70
CA VAL A 339 -11.77 -5.03 25.59
C VAL A 339 -10.96 -5.99 26.45
N SER A 340 -10.96 -5.78 27.75
CA SER A 340 -10.39 -6.70 28.74
C SER A 340 -11.12 -8.04 28.68
N GLY A 341 -10.39 -9.11 28.35
CA GLY A 341 -10.90 -10.48 28.44
C GLY A 341 -11.14 -10.87 29.90
N GLU A 342 -12.37 -11.26 30.22
CA GLU A 342 -12.68 -11.96 31.46
C GLU A 342 -12.29 -13.44 31.32
N ASN A 343 -11.50 -13.89 32.29
CA ASN A 343 -11.22 -15.29 32.58
C ASN A 343 -12.52 -16.05 32.87
N LEU A 344 -12.73 -17.19 32.19
CA LEU A 344 -13.52 -18.28 32.75
C LEU A 344 -12.69 -19.56 32.69
N ALA A 345 -12.14 -19.90 33.85
CA ALA A 345 -11.67 -21.22 34.18
C ALA A 345 -12.84 -22.05 34.73
N GLY A 346 -13.05 -23.24 34.17
CA GLY A 346 -13.44 -24.48 34.85
C GLY A 346 -14.84 -24.59 35.47
N ASN A 347 -15.66 -25.50 34.91
CA ASN A 347 -16.07 -26.70 35.65
C ASN A 347 -16.68 -27.76 34.70
N GLU A 348 -16.21 -28.99 34.92
CA GLU A 348 -16.67 -30.32 34.44
C GLU A 348 -16.51 -30.72 32.96
#